data_AF-A0A3D4MFK8-F1
#
_entry.id   AF-A0A3D4MFK8-F1
#
_cell.length_a   1.000
_cell.length_b   1.000
_cell.length_c   1.000
_cell.angle_alpha   90.00
_cell.angle_beta   90.00
_cell.angle_gamma   90.00
#
_symmetry.space_group_name_H-M   'P 1'
#
loop_
_entity.id
_entity.type
_entity.pdbx_description
1 polymer ?
#
loop_
_entity_poly.entity_id
_entity_poly.type
_entity_poly.pdbx_seq_one_letter_code
_entity_poly.pdbx_strand_id
1 'polypeptide(L)'
;MTLTLIARNPYTRQIGVAIASGSDDCAGGSLYTDERFGVVSVQAKGDRAVGARALSLLQSGMDGPQIIETLLAEDRKIDMRQIIAVPMDGDIGVMTGMQCLHWAGHRIKSHHALAGNMLSSDKALEAMEKAFMTDMQAPLRRRLFAALGAGVAAGGDVRGHRSGAIMIVGAPAYDLRVTASLQVLDDLREGLA
;
A
#
# COMPACT_ATOMS: atom_id res chain seq x y z
N MET A 1 -2.60 -12.54 2.49
CA MET A 1 -2.34 -12.11 1.12
C MET A 1 -2.75 -10.68 1.03
N THR A 2 -1.87 -9.83 0.52
CA THR A 2 -2.09 -8.40 0.44
C THR A 2 -1.35 -7.85 -0.77
N LEU A 3 -2.00 -6.99 -1.53
CA LEU A 3 -1.40 -6.13 -2.55
C LEU A 3 -1.53 -4.69 -2.10
N THR A 4 -0.48 -3.89 -2.24
CA THR A 4 -0.53 -2.46 -1.93
C THR A 4 0.30 -1.66 -2.91
N LEU A 5 -0.26 -0.56 -3.39
CA LEU A 5 0.41 0.51 -4.12
C LEU A 5 0.23 1.80 -3.32
N ILE A 6 1.32 2.51 -3.05
CA ILE A 6 1.29 3.88 -2.53
C ILE A 6 2.01 4.77 -3.54
N ALA A 7 1.35 5.84 -3.98
CA ALA A 7 1.87 6.77 -4.98
C ALA A 7 1.73 8.22 -4.50
N ARG A 8 2.86 8.93 -4.44
CA ARG A 8 2.94 10.34 -4.09
C ARG A 8 2.94 11.21 -5.36
N ASN A 9 2.10 12.23 -5.38
CA ASN A 9 2.22 13.35 -6.30
C ASN A 9 2.82 14.56 -5.56
N PRO A 10 4.10 14.89 -5.78
CA PRO A 10 4.76 16.00 -5.08
C PRO A 10 4.18 17.37 -5.47
N TYR A 11 3.60 17.50 -6.67
CA TYR A 11 3.05 18.77 -7.14
C TYR A 11 1.72 19.12 -6.48
N THR A 12 0.88 18.12 -6.22
CA THR A 12 -0.42 18.32 -5.56
C THR A 12 -0.38 18.07 -4.06
N ARG A 13 0.77 17.64 -3.52
CA ARG A 13 0.93 17.16 -2.13
C ARG A 13 -0.13 16.13 -1.74
N GLN A 14 -0.38 15.19 -2.65
CA GLN A 14 -1.32 14.08 -2.44
C GLN A 14 -0.58 12.76 -2.43
N ILE A 15 -1.03 11.84 -1.58
CA ILE A 15 -0.59 10.45 -1.59
C ILE A 15 -1.81 9.56 -1.80
N GLY A 16 -1.79 8.85 -2.92
CA GLY A 16 -2.77 7.83 -3.28
C GLY A 16 -2.38 6.47 -2.75
N VAL A 17 -3.36 5.69 -2.28
CA VAL A 17 -3.19 4.32 -1.82
C VAL A 17 -4.22 3.42 -2.49
N ALA A 18 -3.78 2.26 -2.99
CA ALA A 18 -4.63 1.15 -3.36
C ALA A 18 -4.20 -0.09 -2.59
N ILE A 19 -5.11 -0.74 -1.88
CA ILE A 19 -4.83 -1.95 -1.11
C ILE A 19 -5.96 -2.97 -1.28
N ALA A 20 -5.62 -4.26 -1.33
CA ALA A 20 -6.57 -5.35 -1.20
C ALA A 20 -5.96 -6.51 -0.44
N SER A 21 -6.79 -7.25 0.30
CA SER A 21 -6.36 -8.35 1.15
C SER A 21 -7.43 -9.42 1.32
N GLY A 22 -7.00 -10.61 1.72
CA GLY A 22 -7.89 -11.68 2.18
C GLY A 22 -8.41 -11.50 3.62
N SER A 23 -8.00 -10.43 4.32
CA SER A 23 -8.52 -10.06 5.65
C SER A 23 -9.83 -9.27 5.55
N ASP A 24 -10.61 -9.21 6.62
CA ASP A 24 -11.90 -8.49 6.64
C ASP A 24 -11.77 -6.96 6.58
N ASP A 25 -10.66 -6.38 7.08
CA ASP A 25 -10.36 -4.95 6.96
C ASP A 25 -8.86 -4.72 6.82
N CYS A 26 -8.37 -4.58 5.58
CA CYS A 26 -6.97 -4.33 5.31
C CYS A 26 -6.54 -2.87 5.53
N ALA A 27 -7.41 -1.92 5.22
CA ALA A 27 -7.09 -0.50 5.34
C ALA A 27 -6.93 -0.12 6.82
N GLY A 28 -7.90 -0.47 7.67
CA GLY A 28 -7.81 -0.21 9.11
C GLY A 28 -6.74 -1.03 9.83
N GLY A 29 -6.32 -2.17 9.25
CA GLY A 29 -5.26 -3.02 9.81
C GLY A 29 -3.84 -2.61 9.42
N SER A 30 -3.66 -2.03 8.23
CA SER A 30 -2.33 -1.88 7.62
C SER A 30 -1.93 -0.44 7.36
N LEU A 31 -2.88 0.49 7.17
CA LEU A 31 -2.58 1.86 6.75
C LEU A 31 -2.53 2.84 7.92
N TYR A 32 -1.47 3.65 7.94
CA TYR A 32 -1.22 4.70 8.91
C TYR A 32 -0.91 5.97 8.13
N THR A 33 -1.76 6.99 8.26
CA THR A 33 -1.78 8.15 7.37
C THR A 33 -1.75 9.44 8.16
N ASP A 34 -0.99 10.41 7.66
CA ASP A 34 -1.03 11.79 8.10
C ASP A 34 -0.95 12.71 6.87
N GLU A 35 -1.91 13.63 6.73
CA GLU A 35 -2.02 14.50 5.56
C GLU A 35 -0.81 15.42 5.35
N ARG A 36 -0.03 15.69 6.40
CA ARG A 36 1.14 16.57 6.33
C ARG A 36 2.41 15.77 6.11
N PHE A 37 2.50 14.60 6.73
CA PHE A 37 3.76 13.87 6.85
C PHE A 37 3.87 12.65 5.96
N GLY A 38 2.77 11.99 5.59
CA GLY A 38 2.80 10.90 4.61
C GLY A 38 1.95 9.69 4.97
N VAL A 39 2.29 8.55 4.38
CA VAL A 39 1.59 7.28 4.56
C VAL A 39 2.57 6.14 4.82
N VAL A 40 2.25 5.28 5.78
CA VAL A 40 2.89 3.98 5.97
C VAL A 40 1.86 2.87 5.78
N SER A 41 2.26 1.80 5.07
CA SER A 41 1.60 0.49 5.15
C SER A 41 2.48 -0.47 5.94
N VAL A 42 1.92 -1.14 6.95
CA VAL A 42 2.55 -2.28 7.65
C VAL A 42 1.65 -3.50 7.45
N GLN A 43 2.07 -4.42 6.59
CA GLN A 43 1.29 -5.58 6.16
C GLN A 43 2.05 -6.90 6.38
N ALA A 44 1.54 -8.00 5.81
CA ALA A 44 1.91 -9.37 6.14
C ALA A 44 1.57 -9.69 7.61
N LYS A 45 2.57 -9.89 8.48
CA LYS A 45 2.32 -9.93 9.93
C LYS A 45 2.29 -8.50 10.49
N GLY A 46 1.18 -7.81 10.27
CA GLY A 46 0.97 -6.45 10.79
C GLY A 46 1.03 -6.36 12.32
N ASP A 47 1.26 -5.15 12.85
CA ASP A 47 1.25 -4.83 14.28
C ASP A 47 0.98 -3.34 14.46
N ARG A 48 -0.02 -3.03 15.30
CA ARG A 48 -0.47 -1.66 15.54
C ARG A 48 0.60 -0.80 16.19
N ALA A 49 1.43 -1.36 17.07
CA ALA A 49 2.50 -0.61 17.71
C ALA A 49 3.57 -0.19 16.70
N VAL A 50 3.91 -1.08 15.77
CA VAL A 50 4.90 -0.80 14.71
C VAL A 50 4.38 0.24 13.72
N GLY A 51 3.12 0.12 13.30
CA GLY A 51 2.52 1.12 12.42
C GLY A 51 2.39 2.51 13.07
N ALA A 52 1.97 2.56 14.34
CA ALA A 52 1.95 3.81 15.11
C ALA A 52 3.36 4.40 15.26
N ARG A 53 4.37 3.56 15.51
CA ARG A 53 5.77 3.97 15.58
C ARG A 53 6.26 4.53 14.25
N ALA A 54 6.00 3.85 13.14
CA ALA A 54 6.37 4.30 11.80
C ALA A 54 5.74 5.66 11.44
N LEU A 55 4.47 5.86 11.80
CA LEU A 55 3.79 7.14 11.63
C LEU A 55 4.42 8.25 12.49
N SER A 56 4.77 7.95 13.73
CA SER A 56 5.48 8.90 14.60
C SER A 56 6.85 9.29 14.02
N LEU A 57 7.57 8.36 13.40
CA LEU A 57 8.83 8.66 12.72
C LEU A 57 8.63 9.55 11.49
N LEU A 58 7.59 9.30 10.68
CA LEU A 58 7.19 10.24 9.62
C LEU A 58 6.92 11.64 10.16
N GLN A 59 6.16 11.74 11.26
CA GLN A 59 5.82 13.01 11.91
C GLN A 59 7.05 13.75 12.48
N SER A 60 8.14 13.03 12.74
CA SER A 60 9.43 13.61 13.13
C SER A 60 10.27 14.11 11.94
N GLY A 61 9.81 13.91 10.71
CA GLY A 61 10.47 14.37 9.48
C GLY A 61 11.49 13.38 8.91
N MET A 62 11.52 12.13 9.38
CA MET A 62 12.37 11.11 8.78
C MET A 62 11.86 10.69 7.40
N ASP A 63 12.80 10.42 6.49
CA ASP A 63 12.47 9.81 5.20
C ASP A 63 12.22 8.30 5.32
N GLY A 64 11.76 7.70 4.23
CA GLY A 64 11.40 6.30 4.21
C GLY A 64 12.57 5.37 4.59
N PRO A 65 13.76 5.47 3.98
CA PRO A 65 14.92 4.65 4.36
C PRO A 65 15.28 4.74 5.85
N GLN A 66 15.30 5.95 6.42
CA GLN A 66 15.57 6.16 7.85
C GLN A 66 14.52 5.48 8.75
N ILE A 67 13.25 5.54 8.34
CA ILE A 67 12.16 4.85 9.04
C ILE A 67 12.38 3.33 9.02
N ILE A 68 12.72 2.77 7.86
CA ILE A 68 12.98 1.33 7.73
C ILE A 68 14.16 0.91 8.62
N GLU A 69 15.27 1.65 8.58
CA GLU A 69 16.45 1.36 9.42
C GLU A 69 16.12 1.41 10.92
N THR A 70 15.35 2.42 11.35
CA THR A 70 14.92 2.53 12.75
C THR A 70 14.06 1.34 13.16
N LEU A 71 13.08 0.95 12.34
CA LEU A 71 12.20 -0.18 12.66
C LEU A 71 12.94 -1.52 12.63
N LEU A 72 13.94 -1.70 11.76
CA LEU A 72 14.82 -2.86 11.75
C LEU A 72 15.59 -3.01 13.08
N ALA A 73 16.01 -1.90 13.68
CA ALA A 73 16.71 -1.90 14.96
C ALA A 73 15.77 -2.11 16.16
N GLU A 74 14.54 -1.60 16.10
CA GLU A 74 13.58 -1.62 17.21
C GLU A 74 12.77 -2.92 17.29
N ASP A 75 12.46 -3.55 16.15
CA ASP A 75 11.49 -4.64 16.09
C ASP A 75 12.11 -6.01 15.81
N ARG A 76 12.12 -6.86 16.85
CA ARG A 76 12.64 -8.23 16.75
C ARG A 76 11.84 -9.16 15.83
N LYS A 77 10.66 -8.76 15.36
CA LYS A 77 9.79 -9.52 14.44
C LYS A 77 9.73 -8.90 13.05
N ILE A 78 10.61 -7.95 12.74
CA ILE A 78 10.59 -7.20 11.49
C ILE A 78 10.65 -8.10 10.24
N ASP A 79 11.31 -9.26 10.34
CA ASP A 79 11.37 -10.26 9.26
C ASP A 79 10.01 -10.87 8.88
N MET A 80 9.00 -10.79 9.75
CA MET A 80 7.65 -11.25 9.46
C MET A 80 6.78 -10.18 8.78
N ARG A 81 7.33 -8.97 8.59
CA ARG A 81 6.59 -7.78 8.16
C ARG A 81 6.97 -7.36 6.76
N GLN A 82 6.06 -6.64 6.15
CA GLN A 82 6.28 -5.92 4.91
C GLN A 82 5.83 -4.48 5.11
N ILE A 83 6.73 -3.53 4.86
CA ILE A 83 6.51 -2.11 5.19
C ILE A 83 6.76 -1.26 3.95
N ILE A 84 5.84 -0.34 3.67
CA ILE A 84 6.02 0.74 2.69
C ILE A 84 5.88 2.05 3.46
N ALA A 85 6.92 2.89 3.49
CA ALA A 85 6.90 4.22 4.08
C ALA A 85 7.08 5.27 2.97
N VAL A 86 6.04 6.06 2.73
CA VAL A 86 6.02 7.15 1.75
C VAL A 86 5.85 8.47 2.49
N PRO A 87 6.94 9.20 2.76
CA PRO A 87 6.84 10.53 3.34
C PRO A 87 6.27 11.52 2.32
N MET A 88 5.64 12.59 2.79
CA MET A 88 5.17 13.67 1.93
C MET A 88 6.33 14.36 1.20
N ASP A 89 7.48 14.45 1.86
CA ASP A 89 8.73 15.01 1.33
C ASP A 89 9.88 14.03 1.65
N GLY A 90 10.83 13.82 0.73
CA GLY A 90 11.94 12.86 0.89
C GLY A 90 11.77 11.52 0.17
N ASP A 91 12.64 10.55 0.44
CA ASP A 91 12.66 9.28 -0.29
C ASP A 91 11.69 8.23 0.26
N ILE A 92 11.24 7.34 -0.63
CA ILE A 92 10.37 6.21 -0.28
C ILE A 92 11.21 5.06 0.25
N GLY A 93 10.81 4.50 1.40
CA GLY A 93 11.44 3.35 2.02
C GLY A 93 10.51 2.15 1.96
N VAL A 94 11.05 0.99 1.60
CA VAL A 94 10.28 -0.25 1.57
C VAL A 94 11.14 -1.39 2.10
N MET A 95 10.51 -2.32 2.81
CA MET A 95 11.12 -3.59 3.13
C MET A 95 10.14 -4.74 2.99
N THR A 96 10.67 -5.92 2.69
CA THR A 96 9.94 -7.19 2.76
C THR A 96 10.80 -8.14 3.57
N GLY A 97 10.34 -8.46 4.78
CA GLY A 97 11.03 -9.38 5.66
C GLY A 97 11.08 -10.80 5.09
N MET A 98 12.15 -11.52 5.39
CA MET A 98 12.42 -12.84 4.79
C MET A 98 11.41 -13.92 5.19
N GLN A 99 10.64 -13.71 6.25
CA GLN A 99 9.59 -14.63 6.72
C GLN A 99 8.20 -14.27 6.20
N CYS A 100 8.09 -13.29 5.30
CA CYS A 100 6.84 -13.05 4.58
C CYS A 100 6.50 -14.25 3.70
N LEU A 101 5.25 -14.71 3.77
CA LEU A 101 4.81 -15.89 3.03
C LEU A 101 4.91 -15.67 1.51
N HIS A 102 5.54 -16.64 0.83
CA HIS A 102 5.83 -16.61 -0.60
C HIS A 102 4.55 -16.70 -1.46
N TRP A 103 4.48 -16.05 -2.64
CA TRP A 103 5.45 -15.07 -3.13
C TRP A 103 5.31 -13.73 -2.39
N ALA A 104 6.44 -13.14 -1.99
CA ALA A 104 6.48 -11.84 -1.33
C ALA A 104 7.63 -10.99 -1.87
N GLY A 105 7.35 -9.72 -2.12
CA GLY A 105 8.34 -8.78 -2.63
C GLY A 105 7.77 -7.37 -2.79
N HIS A 106 8.60 -6.49 -3.34
CA HIS A 106 8.25 -5.09 -3.52
C HIS A 106 8.97 -4.47 -4.72
N ARG A 107 8.51 -3.30 -5.15
CA ARG A 107 9.10 -2.45 -6.18
C ARG A 107 9.10 -1.00 -5.67
N ILE A 108 10.20 -0.29 -5.89
CA ILE A 108 10.36 1.11 -5.47
C ILE A 108 10.70 1.96 -6.69
N LYS A 109 10.05 3.12 -6.81
CA LYS A 109 10.34 4.21 -7.75
C LYS A 109 10.36 5.54 -6.98
N SER A 110 10.73 6.63 -7.65
CA SER A 110 10.86 7.96 -7.02
C SER A 110 9.54 8.49 -6.42
N HIS A 111 8.39 8.08 -6.98
CA HIS A 111 7.09 8.62 -6.62
C HIS A 111 6.05 7.55 -6.26
N HIS A 112 6.40 6.27 -6.32
CA HIS A 112 5.50 5.21 -5.90
C HIS A 112 6.25 3.96 -5.48
N ALA A 113 5.59 3.16 -4.66
CA ALA A 113 6.06 1.85 -4.26
C ALA A 113 4.91 0.86 -4.26
N LEU A 114 5.24 -0.39 -4.59
CA LEU A 114 4.33 -1.52 -4.55
C LEU A 114 4.91 -2.60 -3.66
N ALA A 115 4.08 -3.27 -2.88
CA ALA A 115 4.48 -4.47 -2.17
C ALA A 115 3.32 -5.45 -2.10
N GLY A 116 3.66 -6.74 -2.05
CA GLY A 116 2.68 -7.76 -1.75
C GLY A 116 3.28 -9.04 -1.20
N ASN A 117 2.41 -9.84 -0.60
CA ASN A 117 2.74 -11.11 0.05
C ASN A 117 1.63 -12.14 -0.20
N MET A 118 2.01 -13.43 -0.17
CA MET A 118 1.18 -14.55 -0.60
C MET A 118 0.61 -14.36 -2.02
N LEU A 119 1.40 -13.79 -2.93
CA LEU A 119 1.02 -13.66 -4.34
C LEU A 119 1.38 -14.93 -5.10
N SER A 120 0.81 -15.12 -6.28
CA SER A 120 1.20 -16.21 -7.18
C SER A 120 2.59 -16.00 -7.80
N SER A 121 2.97 -14.73 -8.07
CA SER A 121 4.28 -14.35 -8.60
C SER A 121 4.49 -12.84 -8.52
N ASP A 122 5.70 -12.39 -8.89
CA ASP A 122 6.07 -10.99 -9.07
C ASP A 122 5.24 -10.26 -10.15
N LYS A 123 4.72 -10.99 -11.14
CA LYS A 123 3.87 -10.47 -12.23
C LYS A 123 2.68 -9.66 -11.75
N ALA A 124 2.16 -9.94 -10.56
CA ALA A 124 1.10 -9.15 -9.96
C ALA A 124 1.55 -7.69 -9.72
N LEU A 125 2.74 -7.47 -9.17
CA LEU A 125 3.27 -6.12 -8.95
C LEU A 125 3.63 -5.43 -10.27
N GLU A 126 4.09 -6.19 -11.26
CA GLU A 126 4.35 -5.65 -12.61
C GLU A 126 3.08 -5.18 -13.31
N ALA A 127 2.01 -5.96 -13.22
CA ALA A 127 0.71 -5.61 -13.77
C ALA A 127 0.13 -4.38 -13.08
N MET A 128 0.23 -4.28 -11.75
CA MET A 128 -0.18 -3.09 -11.00
C MET A 128 0.58 -1.85 -11.47
N GLU A 129 1.91 -1.92 -11.52
CA GLU A 129 2.75 -0.78 -11.93
C GLU A 129 2.43 -0.35 -13.36
N LYS A 130 2.32 -1.31 -14.29
CA LYS A 130 1.97 -1.02 -15.69
C LYS A 130 0.63 -0.31 -15.78
N ALA A 131 -0.42 -0.86 -15.15
CA ALA A 131 -1.76 -0.29 -15.21
C ALA A 131 -1.85 1.11 -14.57
N PHE A 132 -1.13 1.36 -13.47
CA PHE A 132 -1.05 2.67 -12.83
C PHE A 132 -0.47 3.77 -13.75
N MET A 133 0.45 3.37 -14.63
CA MET A 133 1.20 4.26 -15.52
C MET A 133 0.55 4.40 -16.92
N THR A 134 -0.46 3.59 -17.25
CA THR A 134 -1.09 3.56 -18.59
C THR A 134 -1.77 4.87 -18.96
N ASP A 135 -2.64 5.39 -18.08
CA ASP A 135 -3.40 6.62 -18.32
C ASP A 135 -3.07 7.66 -17.26
N MET A 136 -2.00 8.41 -17.51
CA MET A 136 -1.52 9.45 -16.58
C MET A 136 -2.46 10.66 -16.48
N GLN A 137 -3.39 10.82 -17.43
CA GLN A 137 -4.37 11.91 -17.45
C GLN A 137 -5.64 11.58 -16.66
N ALA A 138 -5.92 10.29 -16.43
CA ALA A 138 -7.04 9.89 -15.58
C ALA A 138 -6.88 10.36 -14.12
N PRO A 139 -8.00 10.61 -13.41
CA PRO A 139 -7.97 10.92 -11.98
C PRO A 139 -7.19 9.86 -11.17
N LEU A 140 -6.41 10.32 -10.18
CA LEU A 140 -5.55 9.45 -9.36
C LEU A 140 -6.29 8.22 -8.81
N ARG A 141 -7.50 8.39 -8.26
CA ARG A 141 -8.33 7.29 -7.75
C ARG A 141 -8.65 6.21 -8.80
N ARG A 142 -8.85 6.59 -10.06
CA ARG A 142 -9.11 5.63 -11.16
C ARG A 142 -7.84 4.87 -11.54
N ARG A 143 -6.69 5.54 -11.55
CA ARG A 143 -5.40 4.91 -11.81
C ARG A 143 -5.03 3.91 -10.71
N LEU A 144 -5.27 4.27 -9.45
CA LEU A 144 -5.10 3.39 -8.29
C LEU A 144 -5.99 2.15 -8.39
N PHE A 145 -7.26 2.32 -8.75
CA PHE A 145 -8.18 1.21 -8.96
C PHE A 145 -7.77 0.30 -10.12
N ALA A 146 -7.38 0.88 -11.26
CA ALA A 146 -6.89 0.12 -12.41
C ALA A 146 -5.66 -0.71 -12.06
N ALA A 147 -4.74 -0.14 -11.28
CA ALA A 147 -3.58 -0.86 -10.75
C ALA A 147 -4.00 -2.05 -9.88
N LEU A 148 -4.90 -1.83 -8.91
CA LEU A 148 -5.39 -2.87 -8.02
C LEU A 148 -6.03 -4.02 -8.80
N GLY A 149 -6.95 -3.72 -9.73
CA GLY A 149 -7.62 -4.72 -10.56
C GLY A 149 -6.62 -5.53 -11.42
N ALA A 150 -5.61 -4.87 -12.01
CA ALA A 150 -4.58 -5.55 -12.79
C ALA A 150 -3.72 -6.49 -11.93
N GLY A 151 -3.36 -6.06 -10.71
CA GLY A 151 -2.62 -6.90 -9.77
C GLY A 151 -3.39 -8.15 -9.35
N VAL A 152 -4.68 -8.00 -9.03
CA VAL A 152 -5.56 -9.11 -8.70
C VAL A 152 -5.65 -10.10 -9.86
N ALA A 153 -5.93 -9.61 -11.07
CA ALA A 153 -6.06 -10.44 -12.27
C ALA A 153 -4.76 -11.18 -12.64
N ALA A 154 -3.60 -10.60 -12.34
CA ALA A 154 -2.28 -11.19 -12.60
C ALA A 154 -1.81 -12.19 -11.52
N GLY A 155 -2.69 -12.58 -10.59
CA GLY A 155 -2.40 -13.57 -9.56
C GLY A 155 -2.16 -12.96 -8.17
N GLY A 156 -2.93 -11.93 -7.82
CA GLY A 156 -2.92 -11.34 -6.48
C GLY A 156 -3.31 -12.33 -5.38
N ASP A 157 -4.42 -13.05 -5.55
CA ASP A 157 -4.79 -14.22 -4.72
C ASP A 157 -5.66 -15.21 -5.47
N VAL A 158 -5.26 -16.46 -5.42
CA VAL A 158 -6.04 -17.59 -5.95
C VAL A 158 -7.24 -17.96 -5.07
N ARG A 159 -7.30 -17.47 -3.82
CA ARG A 159 -8.39 -17.73 -2.85
C ARG A 159 -9.42 -16.59 -2.76
N GLY A 160 -9.15 -15.46 -3.41
CA GLY A 160 -10.01 -14.26 -3.38
C GLY A 160 -9.64 -13.22 -2.31
N HIS A 161 -10.27 -12.05 -2.42
CA HIS A 161 -10.10 -10.90 -1.52
C HIS A 161 -11.34 -10.72 -0.65
N ARG A 162 -11.16 -10.23 0.58
CA ARG A 162 -12.25 -9.93 1.53
C ARG A 162 -12.37 -8.45 1.87
N SER A 163 -11.34 -7.67 1.59
CA SER A 163 -11.38 -6.21 1.74
C SER A 163 -10.46 -5.52 0.74
N GLY A 164 -10.74 -4.24 0.51
CA GLY A 164 -9.90 -3.35 -0.29
C GLY A 164 -10.24 -1.89 -0.05
N ALA A 165 -9.33 -1.00 -0.46
CA ALA A 165 -9.54 0.44 -0.36
C ALA A 165 -8.81 1.20 -1.46
N ILE A 166 -9.40 2.33 -1.84
CA ILE A 166 -8.78 3.39 -2.64
C ILE A 166 -8.83 4.67 -1.80
N MET A 167 -7.67 5.18 -1.43
CA MET A 167 -7.54 6.38 -0.59
C MET A 167 -6.69 7.45 -1.26
N ILE A 168 -6.99 8.71 -1.00
CA ILE A 168 -6.17 9.87 -1.31
C ILE A 168 -6.03 10.67 -0.02
N VAL A 169 -4.81 10.74 0.47
CA VAL A 169 -4.38 11.58 1.59
C VAL A 169 -3.89 12.91 1.03
N GLY A 170 -4.35 14.03 1.60
CA GLY A 170 -4.17 15.39 1.05
C GLY A 170 -5.48 15.97 0.51
N ALA A 171 -5.48 17.24 0.11
CA ALA A 171 -6.70 17.94 -0.31
C ALA A 171 -6.86 18.01 -1.84
N PRO A 172 -8.05 17.70 -2.41
CA PRO A 172 -9.20 17.08 -1.74
C PRO A 172 -8.92 15.61 -1.37
N ALA A 173 -9.39 15.21 -0.19
CA ALA A 173 -9.24 13.85 0.30
C ALA A 173 -10.27 12.92 -0.36
N TYR A 174 -9.95 11.62 -0.40
CA TYR A 174 -10.86 10.58 -0.87
C TYR A 174 -10.62 9.32 -0.05
N ASP A 175 -11.68 8.67 0.42
CA ASP A 175 -11.58 7.44 1.21
C ASP A 175 -12.74 6.51 0.86
N LEU A 176 -12.44 5.51 0.03
CA LEU A 176 -13.37 4.44 -0.33
C LEU A 176 -12.82 3.13 0.22
N ARG A 177 -13.60 2.47 1.09
CA ARG A 177 -13.23 1.19 1.71
C ARG A 177 -14.35 0.18 1.55
N VAL A 178 -13.95 -1.06 1.32
CA VAL A 178 -14.82 -2.24 1.29
C VAL A 178 -14.27 -3.25 2.29
N THR A 179 -15.11 -3.69 3.23
CA THR A 179 -14.76 -4.64 4.30
C THR A 179 -15.66 -5.86 4.24
N ALA A 180 -15.11 -7.04 4.55
CA ALA A 180 -15.84 -8.32 4.60
C ALA A 180 -16.73 -8.63 3.36
N SER A 181 -16.28 -8.27 2.15
CA SER A 181 -16.99 -8.52 0.90
C SER A 181 -16.39 -9.69 0.11
N LEU A 182 -17.21 -10.44 -0.60
CA LEU A 182 -16.75 -11.45 -1.56
C LEU A 182 -16.52 -10.89 -2.97
N GLN A 183 -16.93 -9.64 -3.23
CA GLN A 183 -16.89 -8.97 -4.53
C GLN A 183 -16.12 -7.64 -4.45
N VAL A 184 -14.99 -7.64 -3.74
CA VAL A 184 -14.23 -6.42 -3.39
C VAL A 184 -13.99 -5.47 -4.57
N LEU A 185 -13.61 -5.98 -5.75
CA LEU A 185 -13.33 -5.13 -6.91
C LEU A 185 -14.59 -4.52 -7.53
N ASP A 186 -15.72 -5.24 -7.48
CA ASP A 186 -16.99 -4.74 -7.99
C ASP A 186 -17.54 -3.66 -7.08
N ASP A 187 -17.52 -3.89 -5.76
CA ASP A 187 -17.94 -2.90 -4.77
C ASP A 187 -17.07 -1.63 -4.83
N LEU A 188 -15.74 -1.77 -5.00
CA LEU A 188 -14.85 -0.63 -5.19
C LEU A 188 -15.15 0.12 -6.50
N ARG A 189 -15.50 -0.60 -7.57
CA ARG A 189 -15.85 0.00 -8.85
C ARG A 189 -17.15 0.82 -8.75
N GLU A 190 -18.14 0.31 -8.04
CA GLU A 190 -19.41 1.02 -7.80
C GLU A 190 -19.18 2.31 -6.99
N GLY A 191 -18.35 2.27 -5.95
CA GLY A 191 -18.04 3.46 -5.14
C GLY A 191 -17.15 4.52 -5.82
N LEU A 192 -16.58 4.22 -6.99
CA LEU A 192 -15.74 5.13 -7.78
C LEU A 192 -16.53 5.98 -8.79
N ALA A 193 -17.80 5.63 -9.03
CA ALA A 193 -18.72 6.36 -9.93
C ALA A 193 -19.02 7.76 -9.40
#